data_AF-A0A496SSR4-F1
#
_entry.id   AF-A0A496SSR4-F1
#
_cell.length_a   1.000
_cell.length_b   1.000
_cell.length_c   1.000
_cell.angle_alpha   90.00
_cell.angle_beta   90.00
_cell.angle_gamma   90.00
#
_symmetry.space_group_name_H-M   'P 1'
#
loop_
_entity.id
_entity.type
_entity.pdbx_description
1 polymer ?
#
loop_
_entity_poly.entity_id
_entity_poly.type
_entity_poly.pdbx_seq_one_letter_code
_entity_poly.pdbx_strand_id
1 'polypeptide(L)'
;MKQIHFKCGQLCRWNPARGFELDGKPIHIVGTNYVARYICTNFWEDWRREAIEADLAEISATGLNAVRIPVHWEYFEPAPGQYREEALERFGKFLDMAAAHGLFVMPWFLVGVATEHYDVSWRDGRSFFREPMATYAANHLANIVRRFRDRPNILCWDICDEPEWYSRCPGAD
;
A
#
# COMPACT_ATOMS: atom_id res chain seq x y z
N MET A 1 2.08 -14.04 -19.56
CA MET A 1 0.81 -14.48 -18.93
C MET A 1 -0.36 -13.78 -19.61
N LYS A 2 -1.61 -14.28 -19.51
CA LYS A 2 -2.78 -13.49 -19.92
C LYS A 2 -2.95 -12.32 -18.94
N GLN A 3 -3.16 -11.12 -19.46
CA GLN A 3 -3.38 -9.92 -18.65
C GLN A 3 -4.68 -10.06 -17.85
N ILE A 4 -4.64 -9.66 -16.58
CA ILE A 4 -5.81 -9.69 -15.69
C ILE A 4 -6.70 -8.49 -16.02
N HIS A 5 -8.00 -8.72 -16.15
CA HIS A 5 -8.98 -7.66 -16.31
C HIS A 5 -9.92 -7.68 -15.10
N PHE A 6 -9.80 -6.65 -14.26
CA PHE A 6 -10.59 -6.52 -13.05
C PHE A 6 -12.04 -6.11 -13.37
N LYS A 7 -13.00 -6.78 -12.74
CA LYS A 7 -14.44 -6.46 -12.82
C LYS A 7 -14.93 -5.88 -11.50
N CYS A 8 -15.97 -5.05 -11.56
CA CYS A 8 -16.65 -4.60 -10.35
C CYS A 8 -17.15 -5.80 -9.53
N GLY A 9 -16.87 -5.81 -8.22
CA GLY A 9 -17.23 -6.90 -7.32
C GLY A 9 -16.37 -8.17 -7.46
N GLN A 10 -15.35 -8.16 -8.32
CA GLN A 10 -14.39 -9.26 -8.41
C GLN A 10 -13.49 -9.26 -7.18
N LEU A 11 -13.32 -10.43 -6.57
CA LEU A 11 -12.47 -10.61 -5.40
C LEU A 11 -11.50 -11.75 -5.67
N CYS A 12 -10.20 -11.45 -5.60
CA CYS A 12 -9.20 -12.49 -5.39
C CYS A 12 -9.35 -12.99 -3.96
N ARG A 13 -9.60 -14.28 -3.77
CA ARG A 13 -9.85 -14.87 -2.44
C ARG A 13 -8.77 -15.88 -2.08
N TRP A 14 -8.39 -15.89 -0.81
CA TRP A 14 -7.58 -16.95 -0.25
C TRP A 14 -8.44 -18.16 0.09
N ASN A 15 -8.09 -19.31 -0.49
CA ASN A 15 -8.63 -20.62 -0.14
C ASN A 15 -7.53 -21.43 0.59
N PRO A 16 -7.71 -21.81 1.87
CA PRO A 16 -6.70 -22.53 2.64
C PRO A 16 -6.21 -23.84 1.99
N ALA A 17 -7.04 -24.50 1.17
CA ALA A 17 -6.70 -25.76 0.51
C ALA A 17 -6.05 -25.58 -0.87
N ARG A 18 -6.25 -24.43 -1.53
CA ARG A 18 -5.90 -24.24 -2.95
C ARG A 18 -5.06 -22.99 -3.24
N GLY A 19 -4.86 -22.13 -2.25
CA GLY A 19 -4.20 -20.85 -2.40
C GLY A 19 -5.12 -19.74 -2.90
N PHE A 20 -4.57 -18.75 -3.60
CA PHE A 20 -5.35 -17.66 -4.18
C PHE A 20 -6.18 -18.13 -5.38
N GLU A 21 -7.43 -17.67 -5.43
CA GLU A 21 -8.34 -17.91 -6.54
C GLU A 21 -8.88 -16.58 -7.10
N LEU A 22 -8.88 -16.46 -8.43
CA LEU A 22 -9.50 -15.37 -9.17
C LEU A 22 -10.61 -15.96 -10.05
N ASP A 23 -11.86 -15.52 -9.85
CA ASP A 23 -13.06 -16.07 -10.51
C ASP A 23 -13.15 -17.61 -10.40
N GLY A 24 -12.80 -18.17 -9.23
CA GLY A 24 -12.81 -19.61 -8.95
C GLY A 24 -11.69 -20.42 -9.61
N LYS A 25 -10.74 -19.75 -10.27
CA LYS A 25 -9.56 -20.37 -10.88
C LYS A 25 -8.32 -20.08 -10.05
N PRO A 26 -7.44 -21.07 -9.83
CA PRO A 26 -6.18 -20.84 -9.14
C PRO A 26 -5.35 -19.74 -9.81
N ILE A 27 -4.73 -18.89 -9.00
CA ILE A 27 -3.76 -17.89 -9.44
C ILE A 27 -2.55 -17.91 -8.51
N HIS A 28 -1.36 -17.79 -9.09
CA HIS A 28 -0.13 -17.56 -8.34
C HIS A 28 0.14 -16.06 -8.31
N ILE A 29 0.29 -15.50 -7.12
CA ILE A 29 0.70 -14.11 -6.95
C ILE A 29 2.22 -14.07 -7.08
N VAL A 30 2.70 -13.35 -8.09
CA VAL A 30 4.13 -13.13 -8.34
C VAL A 30 4.31 -11.65 -8.61
N GLY A 31 5.03 -10.97 -7.72
CA GLY A 31 5.09 -9.51 -7.71
C GLY A 31 6.42 -8.96 -7.24
N THR A 32 6.47 -7.63 -7.14
CA THR A 32 7.63 -6.87 -6.64
C THR A 32 7.17 -5.79 -5.67
N ASN A 33 8.07 -5.33 -4.79
CA ASN A 33 7.90 -4.01 -4.21
C ASN A 33 7.98 -2.97 -5.34
N TYR A 34 7.05 -2.01 -5.36
CA TYR A 34 7.12 -0.91 -6.30
C TYR A 34 8.04 0.17 -5.74
N VAL A 35 9.09 0.47 -6.50
CA VAL A 35 9.96 1.62 -6.30
C VAL A 35 9.92 2.42 -7.58
N ALA A 36 9.55 3.70 -7.49
CA ALA A 36 9.48 4.55 -8.65
C ALA A 36 10.89 4.77 -9.22
N ARG A 37 11.01 4.72 -10.54
CA ARG A 37 12.31 4.81 -11.26
C ARG A 37 13.14 6.07 -10.95
N TYR A 38 12.53 7.09 -10.36
CA TYR A 38 13.13 8.41 -10.14
C TYR A 38 13.30 8.80 -8.67
N ILE A 39 12.57 8.16 -7.74
CA ILE A 39 12.59 8.60 -6.33
C ILE A 39 12.28 7.49 -5.32
N CYS A 40 12.40 6.22 -5.74
CA CYS A 40 12.12 5.08 -4.88
C CYS A 40 10.68 5.12 -4.33
N THR A 41 10.49 5.05 -3.02
CA THR A 41 9.18 5.00 -2.35
C THR A 41 8.52 6.36 -2.15
N ASN A 42 9.24 7.47 -2.30
CA ASN A 42 8.73 8.85 -2.05
C ASN A 42 7.97 9.44 -3.27
N PHE A 43 7.38 8.59 -4.11
CA PHE A 43 6.65 9.01 -5.31
C PHE A 43 5.27 9.60 -4.99
N TRP A 44 4.81 9.46 -3.74
CA TRP A 44 3.60 10.14 -3.29
C TRP A 44 3.82 11.65 -3.19
N GLU A 45 5.00 12.09 -2.77
CA GLU A 45 5.40 13.49 -2.66
C GLU A 45 5.72 14.07 -4.04
N ASP A 46 6.59 13.40 -4.82
CA ASP A 46 6.94 13.76 -6.20
C ASP A 46 6.08 12.94 -7.20
N TRP A 47 4.80 13.27 -7.28
CA TRP A 47 3.86 12.51 -8.10
C TRP A 47 4.04 12.79 -9.61
N ARG A 48 4.63 11.83 -10.32
CA ARG A 48 4.79 11.86 -11.78
C ARG A 48 3.98 10.76 -12.44
N ARG A 49 2.73 11.07 -12.80
CA ARG A 49 1.76 10.10 -13.32
C ARG A 49 2.32 9.27 -14.47
N GLU A 50 2.91 9.92 -15.47
CA GLU A 50 3.38 9.26 -16.70
C GLU A 50 4.54 8.30 -16.41
N ALA A 51 5.42 8.64 -15.45
CA ALA A 51 6.51 7.77 -15.03
C ALA A 51 6.01 6.55 -14.24
N ILE A 52 5.02 6.76 -13.36
CA ILE A 52 4.39 5.67 -12.59
C ILE A 52 3.64 4.73 -13.53
N GLU A 53 2.87 5.25 -14.48
CA GLU A 53 2.15 4.45 -15.47
C GLU A 53 3.11 3.64 -16.34
N ALA A 54 4.24 4.23 -16.76
CA ALA A 54 5.30 3.52 -17.46
C ALA A 54 5.94 2.40 -16.61
N ASP A 55 6.19 2.64 -15.31
CA ASP A 55 6.69 1.60 -14.41
C ASP A 55 5.73 0.41 -14.30
N LEU A 56 4.44 0.69 -14.10
CA LEU A 56 3.40 -0.35 -14.00
C LEU A 56 3.26 -1.14 -15.31
N ALA A 57 3.35 -0.47 -16.45
CA ALA A 57 3.35 -1.12 -17.75
C ALA A 57 4.56 -2.07 -17.92
N GLU A 58 5.77 -1.61 -17.55
CA GLU A 58 6.98 -2.43 -17.61
C GLU A 58 6.92 -3.63 -16.66
N ILE A 59 6.48 -3.43 -15.41
CA ILE A 59 6.27 -4.51 -14.43
C ILE A 59 5.31 -5.56 -14.99
N SER A 60 4.16 -5.15 -15.52
CA SER A 60 3.17 -6.06 -16.13
C SER A 60 3.74 -6.82 -17.32
N ALA A 61 4.55 -6.15 -18.17
CA ALA A 61 5.17 -6.76 -19.34
C ALA A 61 6.16 -7.89 -18.99
N THR A 62 6.78 -7.87 -17.81
CA THR A 62 7.62 -8.98 -17.32
C THR A 62 6.83 -10.24 -16.95
N GLY A 63 5.50 -10.15 -16.85
CA GLY A 63 4.62 -11.24 -16.43
C GLY A 63 4.31 -11.26 -14.93
N LEU A 64 4.79 -10.28 -14.17
CA LEU A 64 4.37 -10.05 -12.79
C LEU A 64 2.91 -9.59 -12.75
N ASN A 65 2.22 -9.92 -11.67
CA ASN A 65 0.79 -9.62 -11.50
C ASN A 65 0.46 -8.88 -10.19
N ALA A 66 1.46 -8.50 -9.41
CA ALA A 66 1.26 -7.77 -8.16
C ALA A 66 2.38 -6.78 -7.89
N VAL A 67 2.03 -5.68 -7.23
CA VAL A 67 2.95 -4.72 -6.65
C VAL A 67 2.66 -4.50 -5.17
N ARG A 68 3.70 -4.43 -4.35
CA ARG A 68 3.62 -4.04 -2.95
C ARG A 68 4.10 -2.59 -2.80
N ILE A 69 3.29 -1.71 -2.21
CA ILE A 69 3.54 -0.26 -2.25
C ILE A 69 3.43 0.40 -0.87
N PRO A 70 4.23 1.45 -0.62
CA PRO A 70 4.07 2.30 0.55
C PRO A 70 2.73 3.02 0.58
N VAL A 71 2.16 3.18 1.76
CA VAL A 71 1.16 4.21 2.10
C VAL A 71 1.70 4.94 3.32
N HIS A 72 2.66 5.85 3.10
CA HIS A 72 3.44 6.49 4.18
C HIS A 72 2.53 7.22 5.18
N TRP A 73 2.57 6.81 6.45
CA TRP A 73 1.68 7.37 7.47
C TRP A 73 1.79 8.88 7.58
N GLU A 74 2.98 9.44 7.76
CA GLU A 74 3.18 10.88 7.92
C GLU A 74 2.68 11.70 6.72
N TYR A 75 2.92 11.19 5.50
CA TYR A 75 2.44 11.89 4.31
C TYR A 75 0.92 11.88 4.23
N PHE A 76 0.28 10.73 4.46
CA PHE A 76 -1.18 10.59 4.35
C PHE A 76 -1.93 11.23 5.54
N GLU A 77 -1.32 11.31 6.72
CA GLU A 77 -1.86 11.88 7.96
C GLU A 77 -0.80 12.74 8.68
N PRO A 78 -0.58 13.99 8.21
CA PRO A 78 0.43 14.89 8.78
C PRO A 78 0.14 15.34 10.21
N ALA A 79 -1.07 15.13 10.71
CA ALA A 79 -1.44 15.31 12.11
C ALA A 79 -2.58 14.34 12.46
N PRO A 80 -2.76 13.94 13.73
CA PRO A 80 -3.79 12.98 14.11
C PRO A 80 -5.20 13.39 13.63
N GLY A 81 -5.82 12.52 12.84
CA GLY A 81 -7.14 12.73 12.23
C GLY A 81 -7.19 13.74 11.07
N GLN A 82 -6.05 14.32 10.67
CA GLN A 82 -5.96 15.26 9.55
C GLN A 82 -5.34 14.56 8.34
N TYR A 83 -6.18 14.15 7.40
CA TYR A 83 -5.75 13.39 6.22
C TYR A 83 -5.50 14.31 5.02
N ARG A 84 -4.46 14.01 4.23
CA ARG A 84 -4.25 14.66 2.92
C ARG A 84 -5.18 14.04 1.89
N GLU A 85 -6.26 14.75 1.56
CA GLU A 85 -7.20 14.31 0.52
C GLU A 85 -6.53 14.14 -0.85
N GLU A 86 -5.52 14.95 -1.16
CA GLU A 86 -4.69 14.78 -2.36
C GLU A 86 -3.96 13.42 -2.40
N ALA A 87 -3.40 12.97 -1.27
CA ALA A 87 -2.71 11.68 -1.19
C ALA A 87 -3.70 10.52 -1.38
N LEU A 88 -4.90 10.63 -0.81
CA LEU A 88 -5.97 9.66 -0.99
C LEU A 88 -6.46 9.62 -2.46
N GLU A 89 -6.57 10.77 -3.12
CA GLU A 89 -6.91 10.84 -4.54
C GLU A 89 -5.81 10.21 -5.41
N ARG A 90 -4.53 10.50 -5.12
CA ARG A 90 -3.37 9.87 -5.79
C ARG A 90 -3.38 8.36 -5.58
N PHE A 91 -3.69 7.86 -4.39
CA PHE A 91 -3.82 6.44 -4.13
C PHE A 91 -4.92 5.79 -4.97
N GLY A 92 -6.10 6.43 -5.08
CA GLY A 92 -7.16 6.00 -5.99
C GLY A 92 -6.68 5.91 -7.44
N LYS A 93 -6.00 6.95 -7.94
CA LYS A 93 -5.42 6.98 -9.29
C LYS A 93 -4.37 5.90 -9.51
N PHE A 94 -3.52 5.62 -8.51
CA PHE A 94 -2.57 4.52 -8.56
C PHE A 94 -3.28 3.18 -8.74
N LEU A 95 -4.34 2.94 -7.95
CA LEU A 95 -5.14 1.72 -8.08
C LEU A 95 -5.81 1.60 -9.46
N ASP A 96 -6.26 2.71 -10.06
CA ASP A 96 -6.82 2.72 -11.41
C ASP A 96 -5.76 2.35 -12.46
N MET A 97 -4.56 2.96 -12.39
CA MET A 97 -3.45 2.64 -13.30
C MET A 97 -3.00 1.18 -13.15
N ALA A 98 -2.83 0.70 -11.92
CA ALA A 98 -2.45 -0.70 -11.67
C ALA A 98 -3.52 -1.67 -12.20
N ALA A 99 -4.80 -1.35 -12.03
CA ALA A 99 -5.89 -2.16 -12.57
C ALA A 99 -5.87 -2.22 -14.11
N ALA A 100 -5.60 -1.10 -14.78
CA ALA A 100 -5.47 -1.05 -16.24
C ALA A 100 -4.34 -1.95 -16.77
N HIS A 101 -3.28 -2.14 -15.97
CA HIS A 101 -2.16 -3.03 -16.27
C HIS A 101 -2.33 -4.46 -15.72
N GLY A 102 -3.49 -4.80 -15.15
CA GLY A 102 -3.74 -6.13 -14.61
C GLY A 102 -2.91 -6.47 -13.37
N LEU A 103 -2.49 -5.45 -12.61
CA LEU A 103 -1.70 -5.58 -11.40
C LEU A 103 -2.58 -5.49 -10.16
N PHE A 104 -2.44 -6.50 -9.30
CA PHE A 104 -2.85 -6.41 -7.91
C PHE A 104 -1.96 -5.44 -7.13
N VAL A 105 -2.52 -4.83 -6.10
CA VAL A 105 -1.83 -3.90 -5.20
C VAL A 105 -1.93 -4.40 -3.77
N MET A 106 -0.79 -4.47 -3.09
CA MET A 106 -0.64 -4.74 -1.67
C MET A 106 -0.07 -3.48 -0.99
N PRO A 107 -0.92 -2.57 -0.49
CA PRO A 107 -0.46 -1.44 0.30
C PRO A 107 0.05 -1.90 1.67
N TRP A 108 1.18 -1.35 2.11
CA TRP A 108 1.65 -1.41 3.49
C TRP A 108 1.58 -0.02 4.15
N PHE A 109 1.10 0.04 5.40
CA PHE A 109 0.73 1.31 6.05
C PHE A 109 1.79 1.88 6.99
N LEU A 110 2.42 1.03 7.79
CA LEU A 110 3.29 1.43 8.90
C LEU A 110 4.72 0.94 8.65
N VAL A 111 5.72 1.79 8.95
CA VAL A 111 7.17 1.64 8.65
C VAL A 111 7.53 1.31 7.20
N GLY A 112 8.72 1.74 6.79
CA GLY A 112 9.46 1.21 5.64
C GLY A 112 10.87 1.81 5.63
N VAL A 113 11.90 0.97 5.76
CA VAL A 113 13.32 1.36 5.80
C VAL A 113 13.83 2.09 4.56
N ALA A 114 13.05 2.05 3.49
CA ALA A 114 13.33 2.72 2.24
C ALA A 114 12.88 4.19 2.22
N THR A 115 12.44 4.76 3.35
CA THR A 115 11.87 6.11 3.44
C THR A 115 12.68 7.01 4.38
N GLU A 116 12.72 8.30 4.07
CA GLU A 116 13.34 9.32 4.95
C GLU A 116 12.50 9.57 6.22
N HIS A 117 11.20 9.28 6.13
CA HIS A 117 10.18 9.58 7.13
C HIS A 117 9.37 8.31 7.48
N TYR A 118 10.05 7.33 8.11
CA TYR A 118 9.45 6.05 8.49
C TYR A 118 8.44 6.15 9.65
N ASP A 119 8.33 7.33 10.25
CA ASP A 119 7.56 7.60 11.46
C ASP A 119 6.89 8.98 11.35
N VAL A 120 5.92 9.24 12.21
CA VAL A 120 5.19 10.51 12.22
C VAL A 120 5.90 11.52 13.11
N SER A 121 6.14 12.73 12.61
CA SER A 121 6.79 13.81 13.40
C SER A 121 6.05 14.14 14.69
N TRP A 122 4.73 13.96 14.70
CA TRP A 122 3.90 14.17 15.87
C TRP A 122 3.92 13.01 16.87
N ARG A 123 4.66 11.91 16.67
CA ARG A 123 4.76 10.85 17.71
C ARG A 123 5.35 11.40 19.00
N ASP A 124 6.25 12.38 18.91
CA ASP A 124 6.79 13.15 20.04
C ASP A 124 7.31 12.25 21.19
N GLY A 125 8.10 11.24 20.83
CA GLY A 125 8.70 10.30 21.79
C GLY A 125 7.73 9.32 22.46
N ARG A 126 6.43 9.35 22.12
CA ARG A 126 5.45 8.39 22.64
C ARG A 126 5.72 6.99 22.13
N SER A 127 5.38 6.01 22.97
CA SER A 127 5.41 4.61 22.60
C SER A 127 4.38 4.31 21.53
N PHE A 128 4.83 3.71 20.43
CA PHE A 128 3.98 3.36 19.30
C PHE A 128 2.96 2.28 19.68
N PHE A 129 3.35 1.32 20.53
CA PHE A 129 2.49 0.18 20.92
C PHE A 129 1.53 0.51 22.06
N ARG A 130 1.52 1.76 22.55
CA ARG A 130 0.64 2.22 23.63
C ARG A 130 -0.31 3.30 23.14
N GLU A 131 -1.33 3.55 23.95
CA GLU A 131 -2.19 4.70 23.73
C GLU A 131 -1.42 6.02 23.91
N PRO A 132 -1.70 7.04 23.08
CA PRO A 132 -2.74 7.08 22.05
C PRO A 132 -2.29 6.60 20.64
N MET A 133 -1.02 6.20 20.47
CA MET A 133 -0.45 5.88 19.15
C MET A 133 -1.10 4.65 18.51
N ALA A 134 -1.39 3.62 19.29
CA ALA A 134 -2.10 2.43 18.81
C ALA A 134 -3.48 2.80 18.23
N THR A 135 -4.24 3.66 18.93
CA THR A 135 -5.53 4.18 18.41
C THR A 135 -5.35 5.01 17.15
N TYR A 136 -4.33 5.88 17.08
CA TYR A 136 -4.08 6.66 15.86
C TYR A 136 -3.73 5.78 14.67
N ALA A 137 -2.89 4.76 14.84
CA ALA A 137 -2.57 3.80 13.79
C ALA A 137 -3.84 3.06 13.32
N ALA A 138 -4.65 2.57 14.25
CA ALA A 138 -5.91 1.90 13.92
C ALA A 138 -6.86 2.82 13.14
N ASN A 139 -6.98 4.09 13.54
CA ASN A 139 -7.79 5.08 12.84
C ASN A 139 -7.26 5.37 11.43
N HIS A 140 -5.93 5.50 11.28
CA HIS A 140 -5.28 5.66 9.98
C HIS A 140 -5.65 4.55 9.00
N LEU A 141 -5.43 3.30 9.42
CA LEU A 141 -5.74 2.12 8.62
C LEU A 141 -7.23 2.07 8.29
N ALA A 142 -8.10 2.26 9.27
CA ALA A 142 -9.56 2.23 9.07
C ALA A 142 -10.03 3.31 8.09
N ASN A 143 -9.44 4.52 8.14
CA ASN A 143 -9.77 5.62 7.26
C ASN A 143 -9.51 5.29 5.78
N ILE A 144 -8.38 4.64 5.49
CA ILE A 144 -7.99 4.26 4.12
C ILE A 144 -8.74 3.00 3.68
N VAL A 145 -8.75 1.94 4.48
CA VAL A 145 -9.43 0.67 4.16
C VAL A 145 -10.92 0.92 3.87
N ARG A 146 -11.62 1.74 4.66
CA ARG A 146 -13.04 2.05 4.43
C ARG A 146 -13.30 2.69 3.05
N ARG A 147 -12.37 3.50 2.55
CA ARG A 147 -12.50 4.18 1.24
C ARG A 147 -12.23 3.25 0.07
N PHE A 148 -11.32 2.29 0.23
CA PHE A 148 -10.77 1.53 -0.90
C PHE A 148 -11.02 0.01 -0.83
N ARG A 149 -11.66 -0.53 0.22
CA ARG A 149 -11.92 -1.98 0.37
C ARG A 149 -12.67 -2.63 -0.80
N ASP A 150 -13.48 -1.85 -1.53
CA ASP A 150 -14.30 -2.36 -2.65
C ASP A 150 -13.53 -2.32 -3.98
N ARG A 151 -12.25 -1.89 -3.97
CA ARG A 151 -11.37 -1.89 -5.15
C ARG A 151 -10.95 -3.32 -5.49
N PRO A 152 -11.27 -3.82 -6.70
CA PRO A 152 -11.10 -5.24 -7.04
C PRO A 152 -9.64 -5.68 -7.18
N ASN A 153 -8.72 -4.73 -7.36
CA ASN A 153 -7.29 -4.99 -7.50
C ASN A 153 -6.50 -4.81 -6.20
N ILE A 154 -7.15 -4.61 -5.05
CA ILE A 154 -6.47 -4.73 -3.76
C ILE A 154 -6.39 -6.21 -3.41
N LEU A 155 -5.17 -6.72 -3.23
CA LEU A 155 -4.93 -8.13 -2.91
C LEU A 155 -5.05 -8.41 -1.41
N CYS A 156 -4.35 -7.61 -0.61
CA CYS A 156 -4.33 -7.71 0.84
C CYS A 156 -3.90 -6.36 1.43
N TRP A 157 -4.19 -6.19 2.72
CA TRP A 157 -3.78 -5.03 3.51
C TRP A 157 -2.62 -5.45 4.40
N ASP A 158 -1.46 -4.87 4.17
CA ASP A 158 -0.28 -5.12 4.99
C ASP A 158 -0.20 -4.05 6.08
N ILE A 159 -0.29 -4.47 7.33
CA ILE A 159 -0.39 -3.53 8.46
C ILE A 159 0.92 -2.77 8.62
N CYS A 160 2.06 -3.44 8.50
CA CYS A 160 3.36 -2.86 8.85
C CYS A 160 4.51 -3.57 8.12
N ASP A 161 5.36 -2.82 7.44
CA ASP A 161 6.68 -3.27 7.01
C ASP A 161 7.61 -3.26 8.23
N GLU A 162 8.38 -4.34 8.45
CA GLU A 162 9.45 -4.38 9.47
C GLU A 162 9.13 -3.70 10.84
N PRO A 163 8.10 -4.16 11.57
CA PRO A 163 7.60 -3.52 12.79
C PRO A 163 8.65 -3.36 13.91
N GLU A 164 9.74 -4.11 13.86
CA GLU A 164 10.86 -3.98 14.80
C GLU A 164 11.53 -2.61 14.78
N TRP A 165 11.37 -1.81 13.72
CA TRP A 165 11.94 -0.45 13.65
C TRP A 165 11.28 0.52 14.61
N TYR A 166 9.98 0.35 14.89
CA TYR A 166 9.36 1.09 15.97
C TYR A 166 10.03 0.73 17.31
N SER A 167 10.35 -0.55 17.53
CA SER A 167 10.98 -1.03 18.76
C SER A 167 12.47 -0.67 18.91
N ARG A 168 13.17 -0.34 17.82
CA ARG A 168 14.60 0.06 17.84
C ARG A 168 14.81 1.52 18.22
N CYS A 169 13.76 2.34 18.22
CA CYS A 169 13.81 3.71 18.68
C CYS A 169 13.58 3.78 20.21
N PRO A 170 14.38 4.55 20.98
CA PRO A 170 14.12 4.77 22.40
C PRO A 170 12.69 5.27 22.67
N GLY A 171 12.00 4.71 23.67
CA GLY A 171 10.63 5.09 24.06
C GLY A 171 9.51 4.31 23.36
N ALA A 172 9.82 3.19 22.72
CA ALA A 172 8.85 2.31 22.06
C ALA A 172 8.18 1.29 22.99
N ASP A 173 8.53 1.27 24.27
CA ASP A 173 8.07 0.36 25.31
C ASP A 173 6.75 0.76 25.97
#